data_AF-A0A6L5EYL0-F1
#
_entry.id   AF-A0A6L5EYL0-F1
#
_cell.length_a   1.000
_cell.length_b   1.000
_cell.length_c   1.000
_cell.angle_alpha   90.00
_cell.angle_beta   90.00
_cell.angle_gamma   90.00
#
_symmetry.space_group_name_H-M   'P 1'
#
loop_
_entity.id
_entity.type
_entity.pdbx_description
1 polymer ?
#
loop_
_entity_poly.entity_id
_entity_poly.type
_entity_poly.pdbx_seq_one_letter_code
_entity_poly.pdbx_strand_id
1 'polypeptide(L)' 'RLSAQGELFTCLFGSTGHDLRALLRGGADDGDLEQRLRSIWGQRSDRYSELRTAETAGRPKVEMSYIGG' A
#
# COMPACT_ATOMS: atom_id res chain seq x y z
N ARG A 1 -3.92 -0.13 3.07
CA ARG A 1 -4.39 1.22 3.49
C ARG A 1 -5.51 1.66 2.55
N LEU A 2 -6.62 2.18 3.05
CA LEU A 2 -7.60 2.88 2.20
C LEU A 2 -7.31 4.39 2.22
N SER A 3 -7.41 5.09 1.08
CA SER A 3 -7.33 6.56 1.01
C SER A 3 -8.70 7.20 1.29
N ALA A 4 -8.72 8.50 1.63
CA ALA A 4 -9.97 9.26 1.80
C ALA A 4 -10.79 9.35 0.48
N GLN A 5 -10.11 9.17 -0.66
CA GLN A 5 -10.69 9.15 -1.99
C GLN A 5 -11.44 7.82 -2.28
N GLY A 6 -11.06 6.74 -1.59
CA GLY A 6 -11.64 5.40 -1.71
C GLY A 6 -10.73 4.34 -2.35
N GLU A 7 -9.43 4.59 -2.45
CA GLU A 7 -8.47 3.70 -3.12
C GLU A 7 -7.69 2.84 -2.14
N LEU A 8 -7.49 1.57 -2.48
CA LEU A 8 -6.64 0.63 -1.76
C LEU A 8 -5.18 0.79 -2.18
N PHE A 9 -4.32 1.16 -1.23
CA PHE A 9 -2.86 1.17 -1.35
C PHE A 9 -2.25 0.01 -0.56
N THR A 10 -1.33 -0.72 -1.18
CA THR A 10 -0.56 -1.84 -0.60
C THR A 10 0.64 -1.38 0.23
N CYS A 11 1.21 -0.20 -0.07
CA CYS A 11 2.29 0.44 0.69
C CYS A 11 1.87 1.79 1.27
N LEU A 12 2.49 2.22 2.37
CA LEU A 12 2.36 3.59 2.87
C LEU A 12 2.98 4.62 1.91
N PHE A 13 4.05 4.24 1.21
CA PHE A 13 4.78 5.06 0.25
C PHE A 13 4.38 4.78 -1.22
N GLY A 14 3.31 4.02 -1.45
CA GLY A 14 2.86 3.68 -2.80
C GLY A 14 2.27 4.89 -3.52
N SER A 15 2.70 5.12 -4.76
CA SER A 15 2.26 6.23 -5.62
C SER A 15 0.93 5.98 -6.35
N THR A 16 0.45 4.74 -6.36
CA THR A 16 -0.73 4.30 -7.12
C THR A 16 -1.63 3.47 -6.20
N GLY A 17 -2.94 3.72 -6.24
CA GLY A 17 -3.95 2.93 -5.55
C GLY A 17 -4.84 2.15 -6.52
N HIS A 18 -5.65 1.24 -5.99
CA HIS A 18 -6.73 0.57 -6.72
C HIS A 18 -8.07 1.17 -6.28
N ASP A 19 -8.87 1.71 -7.19
CA ASP A 19 -10.18 2.28 -6.84
C ASP A 19 -11.17 1.18 -6.40
N LEU A 20 -11.29 1.03 -5.08
CA LEU A 20 -12.19 0.09 -4.43
C LEU A 20 -13.60 0.70 -4.27
N ARG A 21 -13.67 2.04 -4.22
CA ARG A 21 -14.93 2.81 -4.17
C ARG A 21 -15.73 2.65 -5.46
N ALA A 22 -15.10 2.62 -6.63
CA ALA A 22 -15.78 2.36 -7.90
C ALA A 22 -16.41 0.96 -7.92
N LEU A 23 -15.68 -0.05 -7.43
CA LEU A 23 -16.18 -1.43 -7.33
C LEU A 23 -17.40 -1.52 -6.40
N LEU A 24 -17.27 -0.99 -5.17
CA LEU A 24 -18.36 -0.93 -4.19
C LEU A 24 -19.60 -0.18 -4.72
N ARG A 25 -19.41 0.94 -5.44
CA ARG A 25 -20.51 1.72 -6.03
C ARG A 25 -21.06 1.13 -7.33
N GLY A 26 -20.37 0.17 -7.94
CA GLY A 26 -20.85 -0.61 -9.06
C GLY A 26 -21.84 -1.72 -8.67
N GLY A 27 -22.04 -1.96 -7.37
CA GLY A 27 -22.93 -3.02 -6.88
C GLY A 27 -22.28 -4.41 -6.83
N ALA A 28 -20.94 -4.48 -6.79
CA ALA A 28 -20.20 -5.71 -6.57
C ALA A 28 -20.57 -6.39 -5.24
N ASP A 29 -20.65 -7.72 -5.23
CA ASP A 29 -20.96 -8.49 -4.03
C ASP A 29 -19.71 -8.82 -3.18
N ASP A 30 -19.91 -9.47 -2.03
CA ASP A 30 -18.82 -9.85 -1.13
C ASP A 30 -17.82 -10.83 -1.80
N GLY A 31 -18.25 -11.63 -2.78
CA GLY A 31 -17.40 -12.54 -3.55
C GLY A 31 -16.54 -11.81 -4.59
N ASP A 32 -17.11 -10.84 -5.30
CA ASP A 32 -16.37 -9.92 -6.19
C ASP A 32 -15.31 -9.14 -5.41
N LEU A 33 -15.71 -8.59 -4.24
CA LEU A 33 -14.82 -7.86 -3.34
C LEU A 33 -13.70 -8.78 -2.82
N GLU A 34 -14.05 -9.97 -2.32
CA GLU A 34 -13.08 -10.96 -1.85
C GLU A 34 -12.10 -11.36 -2.95
N GLN A 35 -12.59 -11.68 -4.15
CA GLN A 35 -11.73 -12.06 -5.28
C GLN A 35 -10.79 -10.91 -5.67
N ARG A 36 -11.29 -9.68 -5.74
CA ARG A 36 -10.47 -8.50 -6.08
C ARG A 36 -9.41 -8.23 -5.01
N LEU A 37 -9.75 -8.37 -3.73
CA LEU A 37 -8.81 -8.20 -2.61
C LEU A 37 -7.76 -9.31 -2.59
N ARG A 38 -8.13 -10.59 -2.80
CA ARG A 38 -7.18 -11.70 -2.95
C ARG A 38 -6.22 -11.48 -4.13
N SER A 39 -6.73 -11.00 -5.27
CA SER A 39 -5.93 -10.71 -6.47
C SER A 39 -4.89 -9.59 -6.23
N ILE A 40 -5.31 -8.46 -5.64
CA ILE A 40 -4.41 -7.35 -5.29
C ILE A 40 -3.36 -7.80 -4.26
N TRP A 41 -3.76 -8.53 -3.23
CA TRP A 41 -2.84 -8.92 -2.16
C TRP A 41 -1.87 -10.03 -2.57
N GLY A 42 -2.29 -10.96 -3.44
CA GLY A 42 -1.43 -12.03 -3.99
C GLY A 42 -0.33 -11.53 -4.92
N GLN A 43 -0.48 -10.34 -5.51
CA GLN A 43 0.55 -9.69 -6.35
C GLN A 43 1.40 -8.66 -5.57
N ARG A 44 1.11 -8.42 -4.29
CA ARG A 44 1.79 -7.41 -3.47
C ARG A 44 3.27 -7.75 -3.28
N SER A 45 4.14 -6.88 -3.78
CA SER A 45 5.60 -6.98 -3.64
C SER A 45 6.24 -5.73 -3.00
N ASP A 46 5.42 -4.84 -2.42
CA ASP A 46 5.83 -3.56 -1.83
C ASP A 46 6.76 -3.69 -0.62
N ARG A 47 8.01 -3.26 -0.79
CA ARG A 47 9.07 -3.21 0.23
C ARG A 47 9.89 -1.91 0.18
N TYR A 48 9.21 -0.77 0.01
CA TYR A 48 9.83 0.55 -0.20
C TYR A 48 10.95 0.88 0.80
N SER A 49 10.71 0.69 2.11
CA SER A 49 11.69 1.03 3.15
C SER A 49 12.96 0.17 3.09
N GLU A 50 12.86 -1.09 2.64
CA GLU A 50 14.02 -1.98 2.44
C GLU A 50 14.84 -1.49 1.24
N LEU A 51 14.19 -1.29 0.09
CA LEU A 51 14.82 -0.81 -1.14
C LEU A 51 15.51 0.54 -0.92
N ARG A 52 14.79 1.51 -0.35
CA ARG A 52 15.34 2.84 -0.01
C ARG A 52 16.51 2.76 0.98
N THR A 53 16.59 1.71 1.81
CA THR A 53 17.72 1.48 2.73
C THR A 53 18.91 0.83 2.03
N ALA A 54 18.69 -0.12 1.11
CA ALA A 54 19.75 -0.65 0.23
C ALA A 54 20.38 0.47 -0.63
N GLU A 55 19.55 1.29 -1.28
CA GLU A 55 19.95 2.46 -2.08
C GLU A 55 20.66 3.58 -1.26
N THR A 56 20.66 3.50 0.07
CA THR A 56 21.36 4.46 0.94
C THR A 56 22.34 3.83 1.93
N ALA A 57 22.74 2.57 1.68
CA ALA A 57 23.76 1.88 2.47
C ALA A 57 25.08 2.68 2.49
N GLY A 58 25.53 3.04 3.69
CA GLY A 58 26.72 3.90 3.90
C GLY A 58 26.41 5.36 4.26
N ARG A 59 25.15 5.82 4.18
CA ARG A 59 24.75 7.13 4.73
C ARG A 59 24.31 6.97 6.19
N PRO A 60 24.62 7.91 7.10
CA PRO A 60 24.12 7.86 8.48
C PRO A 60 22.59 7.81 8.51
N LYS A 61 22.03 6.76 9.12
CA LYS A 61 20.59 6.62 9.32
C LYS A 61 20.19 7.29 10.64
N VAL A 62 19.21 8.19 10.57
CA VAL A 62 18.51 8.68 11.75
C VAL A 62 17.41 7.69 12.10
N GLU A 63 17.35 7.25 13.36
CA GLU A 63 16.28 6.36 13.83
C GLU A 63 15.02 7.16 14.19
N MET A 64 13.84 6.62 13.86
CA MET A 64 12.55 7.28 14.15
C MET A 64 12.37 7.52 15.66
N SER A 65 12.89 6.63 16.50
CA SER A 65 12.90 6.78 17.97
C SER A 65 13.70 7.98 18.48
N TYR A 66 14.59 8.56 17.66
CA TYR A 66 15.39 9.74 18.01
C TYR A 66 14.71 11.07 17.61
N ILE A 67 13.79 11.05 16.64
CA ILE A 67 13.14 12.27 16.09
C ILE A 67 11.64 12.38 16.40
N GLY A 68 11.07 11.40 17.08
CA GLY A 68 9.61 11.23 17.19
C GLY A 68 9.08 10.37 16.05
N GLY A 69 8.27 9.37 16.40
CA GLY A 69 7.77 8.34 15.48
C GLY A 69 6.66 8.82 14.55
#